data_AF-A0A9R0ZUW4-F1
#
_entry.id   AF-A0A9R0ZUW4-F1
#
_cell.length_a   1.000
_cell.length_b   1.000
_cell.length_c   1.000
_cell.angle_alpha   90.00
_cell.angle_beta   90.00
_cell.angle_gamma   90.00
#
_symmetry.space_group_name_H-M   'P 1'
#
loop_
_entity.id
_entity.type
_entity.pdbx_description
1 polymer ?
#
loop_
_entity_poly.entity_id
_entity_poly.type
_entity_poly.pdbx_seq_one_letter_code
_entity_poly.pdbx_strand_id
1 'polypeptide(L)'
;MTLDYHFKVEQEAGSSTFAFFGFNGTAGVWRISAIKEAGGWDDRTTVEDMDLAVRAGLKGWKFVYVGDVKQEVSLWWKLYLLYSFFLVRKVVAHVVPFVLYCVVIPFSVLIPEIKIPAWGVVYIPTAITILYAVRNPSSIHFIPFWILFENVMSFHRTKATFIGLLELGSVNEWVVTEKLGSVSNTKPVPQILEKPRCRFWDRWTVSELLFAVFLFVCATYNLVYGSDFYFIYIYLQAITFIIVGTGFCGTSNS
;
A
#
# COMPACT_ATOMS: atom_id res chain seq x y z
N MET A 1 -18.85 0.22 4.28
CA MET A 1 -19.96 -0.10 5.20
C MET A 1 -20.40 -1.56 5.15
N THR A 2 -20.25 -2.29 4.04
CA THR A 2 -20.67 -3.71 3.91
C THR A 2 -19.76 -4.71 4.63
N LEU A 3 -18.45 -4.45 4.70
CA LEU A 3 -17.49 -5.36 5.33
C LEU A 3 -17.59 -5.39 6.87
N ASP A 4 -17.81 -4.24 7.50
CA ASP A 4 -17.98 -4.14 8.95
C ASP A 4 -19.24 -4.88 9.43
N TYR A 5 -20.31 -4.86 8.61
CA TYR A 5 -21.53 -5.62 8.87
C TYR A 5 -21.32 -7.13 8.73
N HIS A 6 -20.56 -7.58 7.72
CA HIS A 6 -20.22 -8.99 7.56
C HIS A 6 -19.44 -9.52 8.77
N PHE A 7 -18.39 -8.80 9.19
CA PHE A 7 -17.61 -9.19 10.36
C PHE A 7 -18.44 -9.17 11.65
N LYS A 8 -19.30 -8.17 11.82
CA LYS A 8 -20.21 -8.11 12.97
C LYS A 8 -21.13 -9.33 13.01
N VAL A 9 -21.78 -9.66 11.89
CA VAL A 9 -22.70 -10.80 11.80
C VAL A 9 -21.97 -12.13 12.01
N GLU A 10 -20.78 -12.30 11.44
CA GLU A 10 -19.96 -13.51 11.62
C GLU A 10 -19.52 -13.71 13.08
N GLN A 11 -19.08 -12.64 13.73
CA GLN A 11 -18.64 -12.68 15.13
C GLN A 11 -19.83 -12.85 16.11
N GLU A 12 -20.96 -12.19 15.87
CA GLU A 12 -22.20 -12.38 16.64
C GLU A 12 -22.76 -13.79 16.47
N ALA A 13 -22.84 -14.30 15.23
CA ALA A 13 -23.31 -15.65 14.93
C ALA A 13 -22.38 -16.73 15.51
N GLY A 14 -21.06 -16.57 15.34
CA GLY A 14 -20.05 -17.46 15.92
C GLY A 14 -20.10 -17.48 17.44
N SER A 15 -20.23 -16.30 18.08
CA SER A 15 -20.41 -16.19 19.53
C SER A 15 -21.68 -16.88 20.02
N SER A 16 -22.81 -16.70 19.32
CA SER A 16 -24.11 -17.28 19.73
C SER A 16 -24.13 -18.81 19.65
N THR A 17 -23.32 -19.38 18.76
CA THR A 17 -23.19 -20.83 18.55
C THR A 17 -22.00 -21.44 19.29
N PHE A 18 -21.23 -20.63 20.05
CA PHE A 18 -19.93 -20.99 20.61
C PHE A 18 -18.96 -21.58 19.56
N ALA A 19 -19.15 -21.21 18.29
CA ALA A 19 -18.28 -21.60 17.20
C ALA A 19 -17.08 -20.65 17.11
N PHE A 20 -16.00 -21.14 16.51
CA PHE A 20 -14.85 -20.32 16.20
C PHE A 20 -15.24 -19.20 15.22
N PHE A 21 -14.78 -17.98 15.49
CA PHE A 21 -14.82 -16.87 14.55
C PHE A 21 -13.46 -16.18 14.52
N GLY A 22 -13.08 -15.68 13.34
CA GLY A 22 -11.75 -15.10 13.13
C GLY A 22 -11.49 -13.88 14.01
N PHE A 23 -10.39 -13.92 14.77
CA PHE A 23 -9.91 -12.78 15.55
C PHE A 23 -9.00 -11.91 14.65
N ASN A 24 -9.45 -10.69 14.34
CA ASN A 24 -8.74 -9.75 13.43
C ASN A 24 -7.79 -8.78 14.18
N GLY A 25 -7.25 -9.19 15.33
CA GLY A 25 -6.11 -8.53 15.97
C GLY A 25 -6.33 -7.19 16.67
N THR A 26 -7.57 -6.67 16.71
CA THR A 26 -7.85 -5.38 17.36
C THR A 26 -8.98 -5.49 18.39
N ALA A 27 -8.78 -4.90 19.57
CA ALA A 27 -9.75 -4.79 20.68
C ALA A 27 -10.23 -6.13 21.32
N GLY A 28 -9.50 -7.23 21.15
CA GLY A 28 -9.77 -8.49 21.86
C GLY A 28 -9.16 -8.54 23.25
N VAL A 29 -9.88 -9.14 24.19
CA VAL A 29 -9.39 -9.43 25.54
C VAL A 29 -9.18 -10.93 25.68
N TRP A 30 -7.97 -11.32 26.10
CA TRP A 30 -7.58 -12.71 26.26
C TRP A 30 -7.41 -13.07 27.74
N ARG A 31 -7.88 -14.26 28.12
CA ARG A 31 -7.53 -14.83 29.42
C ARG A 31 -6.07 -15.29 29.38
N ILE A 32 -5.30 -14.92 30.40
CA ILE A 32 -3.88 -15.32 30.52
C ILE A 32 -3.74 -16.85 30.50
N SER A 33 -4.68 -17.58 31.11
CA SER A 33 -4.71 -19.05 31.07
C SER A 33 -4.88 -19.59 29.64
N ALA A 34 -5.78 -18.98 28.85
CA ALA A 34 -6.03 -19.38 27.47
C ALA A 34 -4.78 -19.20 26.59
N ILE A 35 -4.07 -18.08 26.76
CA ILE A 35 -2.80 -17.83 26.05
C ILE A 35 -1.76 -18.89 26.43
N LYS A 36 -1.60 -19.19 27.73
CA LYS A 36 -0.63 -20.18 28.21
C LYS A 36 -0.95 -21.59 27.71
N GLU A 37 -2.21 -21.99 27.75
CA GLU A 37 -2.67 -23.31 27.29
C GLU A 37 -2.63 -23.48 25.76
N ALA A 38 -2.79 -22.39 25.02
CA ALA A 38 -2.64 -22.38 23.57
C ALA A 38 -1.18 -22.47 23.13
N GLY A 39 -0.21 -22.20 24.02
CA GLY A 39 1.23 -22.24 23.72
C GLY A 39 1.88 -20.87 23.54
N GLY A 40 1.19 -19.79 23.91
CA GLY A 40 1.71 -18.43 23.83
C GLY A 40 1.62 -17.81 22.43
N TRP A 41 2.15 -16.59 22.32
CA TRP A 41 2.28 -15.87 21.06
C TRP A 41 3.48 -16.40 20.28
N ASP A 42 3.29 -16.65 18.99
CA ASP A 42 4.33 -17.11 18.06
C ASP A 42 4.56 -16.03 17.00
N ASP A 43 5.80 -15.54 16.89
CA ASP A 43 6.22 -14.45 16.00
C ASP A 43 6.55 -14.92 14.57
N ARG A 44 6.46 -16.23 14.31
CA ARG A 44 6.78 -16.84 13.01
C ARG A 44 5.71 -16.62 11.94
N THR A 45 4.50 -16.22 12.31
CA THR A 45 3.39 -16.02 11.37
C THR A 45 2.94 -14.57 11.37
N THR A 46 2.61 -14.02 10.19
CA THR A 46 2.07 -12.65 10.04
C THR A 46 0.58 -12.54 10.39
N VAL A 47 0.01 -13.63 10.92
CA VAL A 47 -1.39 -13.78 11.32
C VAL A 47 -1.44 -14.37 12.74
N GLU A 48 -0.55 -13.88 13.60
CA GLU A 48 -0.30 -14.33 14.96
C GLU A 48 -1.58 -14.41 15.81
N ASP A 49 -2.47 -13.44 15.62
CA ASP A 49 -3.76 -13.33 16.29
C ASP A 49 -4.73 -14.45 15.89
N MET A 50 -4.74 -14.81 14.61
CA MET A 50 -5.59 -15.86 14.07
C MET A 50 -5.07 -17.24 14.49
N ASP A 51 -3.75 -17.45 14.40
CA ASP A 51 -3.10 -18.69 14.80
C ASP A 51 -3.37 -19.00 16.29
N LEU A 52 -3.20 -18.00 17.16
CA LEU A 52 -3.53 -18.13 18.58
C LEU A 52 -5.01 -18.47 18.80
N ALA A 53 -5.91 -17.85 18.04
CA ALA A 53 -7.35 -18.10 18.13
C ALA A 53 -7.73 -19.51 17.70
N VAL A 54 -7.14 -20.02 16.62
CA VAL A 54 -7.35 -21.40 16.18
C VAL A 54 -6.84 -22.38 17.24
N ARG A 55 -5.63 -22.17 17.78
CA ARG A 55 -5.06 -23.04 18.83
C ARG A 55 -5.89 -23.04 20.11
N ALA A 56 -6.36 -21.88 20.56
CA ALA A 56 -7.22 -21.79 21.72
C ALA A 56 -8.59 -22.46 21.48
N GLY A 57 -9.17 -22.28 20.28
CA GLY A 57 -10.41 -22.95 19.89
C GLY A 57 -10.30 -24.47 19.86
N LEU A 58 -9.20 -25.01 19.32
CA LEU A 58 -8.91 -26.46 19.33
C LEU A 58 -8.71 -27.01 20.75
N LYS A 59 -8.30 -26.17 21.70
CA LYS A 59 -8.21 -26.51 23.14
C LYS A 59 -9.54 -26.37 23.88
N GLY A 60 -10.64 -26.07 23.18
CA GLY A 60 -11.98 -25.98 23.75
C GLY A 60 -12.32 -24.62 24.37
N TRP A 61 -11.48 -23.60 24.18
CA TRP A 61 -11.81 -22.25 24.61
C TRP A 61 -12.92 -21.67 23.74
N LYS A 62 -13.89 -21.03 24.40
CA LYS A 62 -15.06 -20.42 23.74
C LYS A 62 -14.80 -18.94 23.52
N PHE A 63 -15.07 -18.49 22.30
CA PHE A 63 -14.99 -17.08 21.92
C PHE A 63 -16.35 -16.41 22.11
N VAL A 64 -16.35 -15.24 22.75
CA VAL A 64 -17.56 -14.46 23.01
C VAL A 64 -17.37 -13.08 22.42
N TYR A 65 -18.28 -12.67 21.54
CA TYR A 65 -18.34 -11.33 20.99
C TYR A 65 -19.27 -10.48 21.86
N VAL A 66 -18.79 -9.34 22.34
CA VAL A 66 -19.60 -8.40 23.13
C VAL A 66 -19.70 -7.09 22.36
N GLY A 67 -20.76 -6.96 21.56
CA GLY A 67 -20.99 -5.77 20.71
C GLY A 67 -21.38 -4.50 21.46
N ASP A 68 -21.76 -4.60 22.74
CA ASP A 68 -22.20 -3.48 23.57
C ASP A 68 -21.05 -2.79 24.34
N VAL A 69 -19.81 -3.27 24.21
CA VAL A 69 -18.65 -2.56 24.76
C VAL A 69 -18.28 -1.40 23.83
N LYS A 70 -19.07 -0.33 23.90
CA LYS A 70 -18.70 0.95 23.30
C LYS A 70 -17.75 1.66 24.26
N GLN A 71 -16.45 1.55 24.00
CA GLN A 71 -15.53 2.49 24.62
C GLN A 71 -15.80 3.86 24.01
N GLU A 72 -16.20 4.84 24.83
CA GLU A 72 -16.30 6.22 24.38
C GLU A 72 -14.90 6.77 24.13
N VAL A 73 -14.40 6.48 22.92
CA VAL A 73 -13.15 7.06 22.44
C VAL A 73 -13.42 8.54 22.23
N SER A 74 -12.63 9.40 22.86
CA SER A 74 -12.80 10.85 22.73
C SER A 74 -12.78 11.25 21.25
N LEU A 75 -13.54 12.29 20.92
CA LEU A 75 -13.60 12.79 19.55
C LEU A 75 -12.19 13.16 19.04
N TRP A 76 -11.33 13.65 19.92
CA TRP A 76 -9.93 13.95 19.62
C TRP A 76 -9.13 12.69 19.27
N TRP A 77 -9.31 11.58 20.00
CA TRP A 77 -8.68 10.30 19.67
C TRP A 77 -9.17 9.72 18.36
N LYS A 78 -10.47 9.87 18.05
CA LYS A 78 -11.02 9.47 16.74
C LYS A 78 -10.42 10.30 15.60
N LEU A 79 -10.32 11.61 15.77
CA LEU A 79 -9.66 12.51 14.82
C LEU A 79 -8.16 12.21 14.68
N TYR A 80 -7.47 11.94 15.78
CA TYR A 80 -6.06 11.57 15.78
C TYR A 80 -5.82 10.26 15.02
N LEU A 81 -6.65 9.23 15.25
CA LEU A 81 -6.55 7.97 14.52
C LEU A 81 -6.86 8.15 13.04
N LEU A 82 -7.87 8.94 12.69
CA LEU A 82 -8.17 9.27 11.29
C LEU A 82 -6.99 10.01 10.64
N TYR A 83 -6.47 11.03 11.30
CA TYR A 83 -5.33 11.81 10.83
C TYR A 83 -4.07 10.93 10.68
N SER A 84 -3.68 10.20 11.72
CA SER A 84 -2.44 9.43 11.73
C SER A 84 -2.50 8.19 10.82
N PHE A 85 -3.64 7.49 10.77
CA PHE A 85 -3.75 6.24 10.02
C PHE A 85 -4.19 6.44 8.57
N PHE A 86 -5.13 7.35 8.31
CA PHE A 86 -5.55 7.64 6.94
C PHE A 86 -4.67 8.72 6.32
N LEU A 87 -4.59 9.91 6.90
CA LEU A 87 -3.92 11.03 6.24
C LEU A 87 -2.40 10.84 6.19
N VAL A 88 -1.75 10.63 7.34
CA VAL A 88 -0.29 10.53 7.39
C VAL A 88 0.21 9.29 6.65
N ARG A 89 -0.35 8.12 6.95
CA ARG A 89 0.13 6.85 6.39
C ARG A 89 -0.30 6.60 4.95
N LYS A 90 -1.56 6.87 4.56
CA LYS A 90 -2.02 6.59 3.19
C LYS A 90 -1.73 7.72 2.22
N VAL A 91 -1.62 8.97 2.68
CA VAL A 91 -1.44 10.14 1.79
C VAL A 91 -0.05 10.73 1.94
N VAL A 92 0.25 11.33 3.10
CA VAL A 92 1.48 12.13 3.30
C VAL A 92 2.74 11.29 3.06
N ALA A 93 2.79 10.07 3.59
CA ALA A 93 3.95 9.19 3.48
C ALA A 93 4.32 8.80 2.04
N HIS A 94 3.38 8.87 1.09
CA HIS A 94 3.62 8.54 -0.31
C HIS A 94 3.72 9.80 -1.19
N VAL A 95 2.90 10.81 -0.92
CA VAL A 95 2.88 12.07 -1.68
C VAL A 95 4.13 12.89 -1.42
N VAL A 96 4.61 12.98 -0.18
CA VAL A 96 5.76 13.83 0.17
C VAL A 96 7.05 13.36 -0.51
N PRO A 97 7.44 12.07 -0.45
CA PRO A 97 8.60 11.59 -1.20
C PRO A 97 8.44 11.81 -2.70
N PHE A 98 7.27 11.53 -3.27
CA PHE A 98 7.01 11.78 -4.68
C PHE A 98 7.28 13.25 -5.05
N VAL A 99 6.63 14.19 -4.36
CA VAL A 99 6.77 15.62 -4.67
C VAL A 99 8.21 16.08 -4.48
N LEU A 100 8.86 15.71 -3.38
CA LEU A 100 10.23 16.13 -3.11
C LEU A 100 11.21 15.57 -4.14
N TYR A 101 11.22 14.25 -4.36
CA TYR A 101 12.25 13.58 -5.16
C TYR A 101 11.98 13.65 -6.66
N CYS A 102 10.72 13.61 -7.07
CA CYS A 102 10.35 13.52 -8.48
C CYS A 102 9.93 14.88 -9.07
N VAL A 103 9.53 15.86 -8.27
CA VAL A 103 9.06 17.16 -8.78
C VAL A 103 9.98 18.30 -8.34
N VAL A 104 10.23 18.46 -7.04
CA VAL A 104 10.99 19.60 -6.50
C VAL A 104 12.46 19.55 -6.92
N ILE A 105 13.13 18.40 -6.84
CA ILE A 105 14.54 18.28 -7.25
C ILE A 105 14.74 18.55 -8.76
N PRO A 106 13.96 17.95 -9.68
CA PRO A 106 14.11 18.27 -11.10
C PRO A 106 13.75 19.71 -11.44
N PHE A 107 12.77 20.30 -10.74
CA PHE A 107 12.37 21.68 -10.98
C PHE A 107 13.36 22.70 -10.43
N SER A 108 13.98 22.43 -9.27
CA SER A 108 15.00 23.34 -8.70
C SER A 108 16.23 23.45 -9.60
N VAL A 109 16.54 22.38 -10.33
CA VAL A 109 17.62 22.36 -11.31
C VAL A 109 17.39 23.35 -12.47
N LEU A 110 16.13 23.67 -12.79
CA LEU A 110 15.78 24.64 -13.82
C LEU A 110 15.87 26.09 -13.32
N ILE A 111 15.88 26.30 -11.99
CA ILE A 111 15.89 27.61 -11.36
C ILE A 111 17.16 27.75 -10.53
N PRO A 112 18.21 28.39 -11.06
CA PRO A 112 19.54 28.45 -10.41
C PRO A 112 19.55 29.16 -9.05
N GLU A 113 18.48 29.87 -8.70
CA GLU A 113 18.31 30.59 -7.44
C GLU A 113 17.85 29.68 -6.28
N ILE A 114 17.32 28.49 -6.58
CA ILE A 114 16.75 27.59 -5.56
C ILE A 114 17.83 26.65 -5.03
N LYS A 115 18.36 26.98 -3.85
CA LYS A 115 19.22 26.06 -3.08
C LYS A 115 18.37 25.15 -2.22
N ILE A 116 18.32 23.86 -2.54
CA ILE A 116 17.59 22.89 -1.71
C ILE A 116 18.39 22.56 -0.45
N PRO A 117 17.80 22.59 0.75
CA PRO A 117 18.49 22.18 1.96
C PRO A 117 18.93 20.71 1.90
N ALA A 118 20.23 20.49 2.06
CA ALA A 118 20.84 19.15 2.03
C ALA A 118 20.26 18.21 3.11
N TRP A 119 19.81 18.73 4.25
CA TRP A 119 19.27 17.91 5.33
C TRP A 119 17.99 17.16 4.94
N GLY A 120 17.14 17.77 4.12
CA GLY A 120 15.88 17.15 3.69
C GLY A 120 16.07 16.09 2.61
N VAL A 121 16.99 16.34 1.67
CA VAL A 121 17.17 15.51 0.46
C VAL A 121 18.23 14.43 0.64
N VAL A 122 19.22 14.66 1.51
CA VAL A 122 20.33 13.71 1.71
C VAL A 122 20.24 13.07 3.08
N TYR A 123 20.21 13.84 4.16
CA TYR A 123 20.30 13.26 5.51
C TYR A 123 19.07 12.42 5.90
N ILE A 124 17.85 12.86 5.60
CA ILE A 124 16.64 12.08 5.91
C ILE A 124 16.60 10.74 5.16
N PRO A 125 16.75 10.69 3.81
CA PRO A 125 16.75 9.41 3.09
C PRO A 125 17.89 8.49 3.47
N THR A 126 19.10 9.02 3.66
CA THR A 126 20.24 8.21 4.08
C THR A 126 19.99 7.59 5.45
N ALA A 127 19.42 8.33 6.41
CA ALA A 127 19.04 7.79 7.70
C ALA A 127 17.98 6.68 7.58
N ILE A 128 16.92 6.89 6.79
CA ILE A 128 15.89 5.87 6.53
C ILE A 128 16.51 4.62 5.88
N THR A 129 17.41 4.82 4.92
CA THR A 129 18.09 3.76 4.20
C THR A 129 19.01 2.95 5.11
N ILE A 130 19.75 3.61 5.99
CA ILE A 130 20.60 2.97 7.00
C ILE A 130 19.74 2.16 7.96
N LEU A 131 18.64 2.71 8.47
CA LEU A 131 17.72 1.99 9.34
C LEU A 131 17.15 0.74 8.65
N TYR A 132 16.80 0.85 7.36
CA TYR A 132 16.32 -0.28 6.57
C TYR A 132 17.41 -1.34 6.35
N ALA A 133 18.65 -0.91 6.06
CA ALA A 133 19.81 -1.78 5.89
C ALA A 133 20.14 -2.55 7.17
N VAL A 134 20.10 -1.88 8.33
CA VAL A 134 20.32 -2.50 9.65
C VAL A 134 19.24 -3.54 9.95
N ARG A 135 17.98 -3.25 9.59
CA ARG A 135 16.87 -4.18 9.80
C ARG A 135 16.98 -5.45 8.94
N ASN A 136 17.51 -5.36 7.73
CA ASN A 136 17.55 -6.47 6.77
C ASN A 136 18.91 -6.55 6.04
N PRO A 137 19.96 -7.10 6.69
CA PRO A 137 21.32 -7.09 6.15
C PRO A 137 21.49 -7.91 4.86
N SER A 138 20.67 -8.94 4.66
CA SER A 138 20.70 -9.78 3.46
C SER A 138 20.28 -9.05 2.19
N SER A 139 19.50 -7.97 2.30
CA SER A 139 18.95 -7.24 1.15
C SER A 139 19.71 -5.95 0.79
N ILE A 140 20.88 -5.69 1.41
CA ILE A 140 21.62 -4.43 1.25
C ILE A 140 21.95 -4.10 -0.21
N HIS A 141 22.32 -5.11 -1.00
CA HIS A 141 22.69 -4.93 -2.41
C HIS A 141 21.52 -4.47 -3.30
N PHE A 142 20.27 -4.69 -2.88
CA PHE A 142 19.08 -4.22 -3.60
C PHE A 142 18.66 -2.80 -3.25
N ILE A 143 19.22 -2.21 -2.19
CA ILE A 143 18.80 -0.91 -1.67
C ILE A 143 18.88 0.22 -2.71
N PRO A 144 19.97 0.38 -3.50
CA PRO A 144 20.04 1.45 -4.49
C PRO A 144 18.93 1.35 -5.56
N PHE A 145 18.63 0.13 -6.00
CA PHE A 145 17.54 -0.14 -6.95
C PHE A 145 16.18 0.10 -6.30
N TRP A 146 16.02 -0.31 -5.04
CA TRP A 146 14.79 -0.12 -4.28
C TRP A 146 14.47 1.36 -4.12
N ILE A 147 15.43 2.23 -3.82
CA ILE A 147 15.19 3.68 -3.67
C ILE A 147 14.65 4.29 -4.98
N LEU A 148 15.28 3.99 -6.11
CA LEU A 148 14.84 4.50 -7.42
C LEU A 148 13.43 3.99 -7.78
N PHE A 149 13.17 2.71 -7.51
CA PHE A 149 11.88 2.09 -7.77
C PHE A 149 10.79 2.59 -6.83
N GLU A 150 11.10 2.83 -5.57
CA GLU A 150 10.15 3.32 -4.57
C GLU A 150 9.63 4.71 -4.94
N ASN A 151 10.47 5.56 -5.55
CA ASN A 151 10.05 6.84 -6.11
C ASN A 151 9.02 6.69 -7.24
N VAL A 152 9.23 5.76 -8.17
CA VAL A 152 8.26 5.47 -9.25
C VAL A 152 6.98 4.84 -8.67
N MET A 153 7.10 3.93 -7.71
CA MET A 153 5.94 3.37 -7.03
C MET A 153 5.16 4.43 -6.23
N SER A 154 5.84 5.41 -5.66
CA SER A 154 5.20 6.53 -4.98
C SER A 154 4.35 7.36 -5.93
N PHE A 155 4.75 7.51 -7.20
CA PHE A 155 3.94 8.16 -8.24
C PHE A 155 2.64 7.38 -8.49
N HIS A 156 2.71 6.06 -8.67
CA HIS A 156 1.53 5.22 -8.87
C HIS A 156 0.60 5.23 -7.65
N ARG A 157 1.15 5.12 -6.44
CA ARG A 157 0.38 5.17 -5.18
C ARG A 157 -0.28 6.54 -4.98
N THR A 158 0.43 7.61 -5.33
CA THR A 158 -0.09 8.98 -5.31
C THR A 158 -1.23 9.14 -6.30
N LYS A 159 -1.03 8.73 -7.56
CA LYS A 159 -2.06 8.74 -8.62
C LYS A 159 -3.31 7.96 -8.19
N ALA A 160 -3.14 6.75 -7.65
CA ALA A 160 -4.25 5.93 -7.15
C ALA A 160 -4.97 6.59 -5.97
N THR A 161 -4.24 7.24 -5.06
CA THR A 161 -4.82 7.99 -3.94
C THR A 161 -5.60 9.20 -4.42
N PHE A 162 -5.08 9.96 -5.39
CA PHE A 162 -5.80 11.09 -5.98
C PHE A 162 -7.05 10.65 -6.74
N ILE A 163 -6.96 9.60 -7.55
CA ILE A 163 -8.13 9.02 -8.23
C ILE A 163 -9.15 8.56 -7.19
N GLY A 164 -8.76 7.79 -6.17
CA GLY A 164 -9.68 7.35 -5.11
C GLY A 164 -10.28 8.48 -4.25
N LEU A 165 -9.56 9.60 -4.08
CA LEU A 165 -10.07 10.79 -3.38
C LEU A 165 -11.02 11.61 -4.27
N LEU A 166 -10.77 11.69 -5.57
CA LEU A 166 -11.58 12.45 -6.53
C LEU A 166 -12.79 11.66 -7.04
N GLU A 167 -12.71 10.32 -7.10
CA GLU A 167 -13.80 9.40 -7.43
C GLU A 167 -14.76 9.12 -6.26
N LEU A 168 -14.65 9.88 -5.15
CA LEU A 168 -15.68 9.92 -4.10
C LEU A 168 -17.07 10.34 -4.61
N GLY A 169 -17.19 10.74 -5.89
CA GLY A 169 -18.45 11.02 -6.59
C GLY A 169 -19.01 9.92 -7.50
N SER A 170 -18.32 8.79 -7.73
CA SER A 170 -18.82 7.69 -8.59
C SER A 170 -19.02 6.37 -7.86
N VAL A 171 -19.13 6.40 -6.52
CA VAL A 171 -19.56 5.24 -5.73
C VAL A 171 -21.08 5.04 -5.89
N ASN A 172 -21.49 4.55 -7.05
CA ASN A 172 -22.77 3.90 -7.28
C ASN A 172 -22.60 2.84 -8.36
N GLU A 173 -21.86 1.79 -8.04
CA GLU A 173 -22.14 0.41 -8.46
C GLU A 173 -21.05 -0.51 -7.92
N TRP A 174 -21.25 -0.97 -6.70
CA TRP A 174 -20.57 -2.19 -6.26
C TRP A 174 -21.31 -3.35 -6.93
N VAL A 175 -20.79 -3.84 -8.04
CA VAL A 175 -21.18 -5.15 -8.55
C VAL A 175 -20.67 -6.17 -7.53
N VAL A 176 -21.54 -6.51 -6.58
CA VAL A 176 -21.39 -7.68 -5.72
C VAL A 176 -21.25 -8.85 -6.68
N THR A 177 -20.07 -9.46 -6.73
CA THR A 177 -19.90 -10.71 -7.45
C THR A 177 -20.78 -11.74 -6.75
N GLU A 178 -21.95 -11.98 -7.32
CA GLU A 178 -22.82 -13.07 -6.93
C GLU A 178 -21.99 -14.35 -7.12
N LYS A 179 -21.52 -14.93 -6.01
CA LYS A 179 -20.89 -16.25 -6.04
C LYS A 179 -21.99 -17.22 -6.46
N LEU A 180 -21.97 -17.60 -7.74
CA LEU A 180 -22.78 -18.67 -8.33
C LEU A 180 -22.53 -19.98 -7.58
N GLY A 181 -23.35 -20.18 -6.56
CA GLY A 181 -23.48 -21.40 -5.79
C GLY A 181 -24.96 -21.75 -5.67
N SER A 182 -25.65 -21.96 -6.79
CA SER A 182 -26.91 -22.71 -6.80
C SER A 182 -27.11 -23.41 -8.13
N VAL A 183 -27.28 -24.72 -8.04
CA VAL A 183 -27.58 -25.66 -9.11
C VAL A 183 -28.90 -25.30 -9.82
N SER A 184 -28.91 -25.58 -11.13
CA SER A 184 -30.05 -25.61 -12.08
C SER A 184 -30.70 -24.27 -12.51
N ASN A 185 -30.27 -23.77 -13.68
CA ASN A 185 -31.11 -23.71 -14.88
C ASN A 185 -30.31 -23.04 -16.02
N THR A 186 -30.20 -23.75 -17.14
CA THR A 186 -29.52 -23.33 -18.37
C THR A 186 -30.22 -22.12 -18.99
N LYS A 187 -29.62 -20.94 -18.83
CA LYS A 187 -29.74 -19.83 -19.78
C LYS A 187 -28.40 -19.67 -20.49
N PRO A 188 -28.37 -19.37 -21.81
CA PRO A 188 -27.13 -19.17 -22.52
C PRO A 188 -26.39 -17.99 -21.90
N VAL A 189 -25.20 -18.28 -21.39
CA VAL A 189 -24.24 -17.31 -20.84
C VAL A 189 -23.98 -16.26 -21.94
N PRO A 190 -24.16 -14.95 -21.67
CA PRO A 190 -23.64 -13.93 -22.57
C PRO A 190 -22.13 -14.17 -22.63
N GLN A 191 -21.60 -14.42 -23.82
CA GLN A 191 -20.16 -14.56 -24.03
C GLN A 191 -19.48 -13.39 -23.33
N ILE A 192 -18.79 -13.68 -22.23
CA ILE A 192 -17.85 -12.75 -21.62
C ILE A 192 -16.88 -12.47 -22.74
N LEU A 193 -17.04 -11.29 -23.34
CA LEU A 193 -16.20 -10.78 -24.41
C LEU A 193 -14.77 -11.06 -23.99
N GLU A 194 -14.12 -12.03 -24.65
CA GLU A 194 -12.71 -12.33 -24.41
C GLU A 194 -11.98 -11.00 -24.51
N LYS A 195 -11.42 -10.54 -23.38
CA LYS A 195 -10.65 -9.31 -23.36
C LYS A 195 -9.57 -9.48 -24.43
N PRO A 196 -9.49 -8.59 -25.43
CA PRO A 196 -8.58 -8.80 -26.56
C PRO A 196 -7.18 -9.02 -26.03
N ARG A 197 -6.44 -9.98 -26.61
CA ARG A 197 -5.01 -10.23 -26.35
C ARG A 197 -4.31 -8.90 -26.10
N CYS A 198 -3.80 -8.69 -24.88
CA CYS A 198 -3.12 -7.46 -24.49
C CYS A 198 -2.10 -7.08 -25.58
N ARG A 199 -2.36 -6.01 -26.34
CA ARG A 199 -1.37 -5.52 -27.29
C ARG A 199 -0.20 -5.00 -26.47
N PHE A 200 1.02 -5.15 -26.99
CA PHE A 200 2.21 -4.62 -26.31
C PHE A 200 2.08 -3.11 -26.02
N TRP A 201 1.32 -2.39 -26.85
CA TRP A 201 0.97 -0.98 -26.69
C TRP A 201 0.00 -0.68 -25.55
N ASP A 202 -0.83 -1.64 -25.12
CA ASP A 202 -1.75 -1.48 -23.97
C ASP A 202 -0.99 -1.49 -22.63
N ARG A 203 0.29 -1.87 -22.63
CA ARG A 203 1.18 -1.86 -21.46
C ARG A 203 1.88 -0.51 -21.27
N TRP A 204 1.79 0.38 -22.26
CA TRP A 204 2.50 1.65 -22.22
C TRP A 204 1.72 2.63 -21.37
N THR A 205 2.35 3.04 -20.27
CA THR A 205 1.72 4.01 -19.38
C THR A 205 2.24 5.40 -19.76
N VAL A 206 1.41 6.14 -20.52
CA VAL A 206 1.79 7.41 -21.17
C VAL A 206 2.24 8.47 -20.15
N SER A 207 1.63 8.48 -18.96
CA SER A 207 1.98 9.43 -17.90
C SER A 207 3.43 9.27 -17.41
N GLU A 208 3.92 8.05 -17.38
CA GLU A 208 5.22 7.63 -16.86
C GLU A 208 6.30 7.95 -17.89
N LEU A 209 5.99 7.73 -19.17
CA LEU A 209 6.87 8.11 -20.28
C LEU A 209 6.98 9.63 -20.43
N LEU A 210 5.88 10.36 -20.30
CA LEU A 210 5.89 11.82 -20.31
C LEU A 210 6.74 12.36 -19.15
N PHE A 211 6.58 11.80 -17.96
CA PHE A 211 7.36 12.18 -16.80
C PHE A 211 8.85 11.84 -16.96
N ALA A 212 9.18 10.70 -17.56
CA ALA A 212 10.55 10.35 -17.90
C ALA A 212 11.20 11.36 -18.86
N VAL A 213 10.49 11.80 -19.89
CA VAL A 213 10.97 12.82 -20.83
C VAL A 213 11.25 14.13 -20.10
N PHE A 214 10.34 14.57 -19.21
CA PHE A 214 10.54 15.74 -18.37
C PHE A 214 11.82 15.63 -17.52
N LEU A 215 12.03 14.51 -16.83
CA LEU A 215 13.23 14.28 -16.02
C LEU A 215 14.50 14.31 -16.88
N PHE A 216 14.46 13.70 -18.07
CA PHE A 216 15.59 13.66 -18.99
C PHE A 216 16.00 15.06 -19.48
N VAL A 217 15.03 15.91 -19.78
CA VAL A 217 15.27 17.33 -20.13
C VAL A 217 15.92 18.06 -18.95
N CYS A 218 15.40 17.89 -17.73
CA CYS A 218 15.97 18.51 -16.52
C CYS A 218 17.40 18.06 -16.26
N ALA A 219 17.68 16.75 -16.40
CA ALA A 219 19.02 16.19 -16.20
C ALA A 219 20.02 16.73 -17.23
N THR A 220 19.60 16.84 -18.49
CA THR A 220 20.44 17.37 -19.57
C THR A 220 20.70 18.86 -19.38
N TYR A 221 19.70 19.63 -18.93
CA TYR A 221 19.89 21.03 -18.56
C TYR A 221 20.91 21.19 -17.44
N ASN A 222 20.82 20.37 -16.38
CA ASN A 222 21.78 20.39 -15.28
C ASN A 222 23.20 20.00 -15.71
N LEU A 223 23.32 19.04 -16.62
CA LEU A 223 24.61 18.60 -17.14
C LEU A 223 25.32 19.72 -17.92
N VAL A 224 24.57 20.54 -18.66
CA VAL A 224 25.13 21.61 -19.50
C VAL A 224 25.38 22.89 -18.72
N TYR A 225 24.48 23.26 -17.81
CA TYR A 225 24.49 24.56 -17.13
C TYR A 225 24.74 24.50 -15.62
N GLY A 226 24.64 23.33 -15.01
CA GLY A 226 24.79 23.14 -13.56
C GLY A 226 26.23 22.84 -13.14
N SER A 227 26.55 23.20 -11.89
CA SER A 227 27.80 22.83 -11.21
C SER A 227 27.66 21.62 -10.26
N ASP A 228 26.46 21.07 -10.14
CA ASP A 228 26.09 20.10 -9.11
C ASP A 228 25.93 18.68 -9.68
N PHE A 229 26.04 17.66 -8.83
CA PHE A 229 25.94 16.24 -9.22
C PHE A 229 24.49 15.70 -9.30
N TYR A 230 23.47 16.56 -9.17
CA TYR A 230 22.07 16.14 -9.19
C TYR A 230 21.65 15.48 -10.52
N PHE A 231 22.30 15.84 -11.63
CA PHE A 231 22.04 15.22 -12.94
C PHE A 231 22.15 13.69 -12.92
N ILE A 232 23.09 13.11 -12.14
CA ILE A 232 23.29 11.66 -12.05
C ILE A 232 22.03 10.99 -11.51
N TYR A 233 21.51 11.52 -10.40
CA TYR A 233 20.29 11.02 -9.78
C TYR A 233 19.08 11.18 -10.71
N ILE A 234 18.92 12.34 -11.35
CA ILE A 234 17.78 12.62 -12.23
C ILE A 234 17.82 11.71 -13.48
N TYR A 235 18.99 11.42 -14.04
CA TYR A 235 19.13 10.45 -15.14
C TYR A 235 18.76 9.02 -14.71
N LEU A 236 19.23 8.56 -13.55
CA LEU A 236 18.87 7.24 -13.01
C LEU A 236 17.35 7.15 -12.75
N GLN A 237 16.75 8.23 -12.27
CA GLN A 237 15.31 8.30 -12.04
C GLN A 237 14.54 8.26 -13.37
N ALA A 238 14.97 9.01 -14.40
CA ALA A 238 14.38 9.01 -15.74
C ALA A 238 14.41 7.61 -16.38
N ILE A 239 15.55 6.92 -16.32
CA ILE A 239 15.69 5.54 -16.81
C ILE A 239 14.71 4.61 -16.09
N THR A 240 14.57 4.73 -14.78
CA THR A 240 13.64 3.91 -14.00
C THR A 240 12.19 4.13 -14.43
N PHE A 241 11.77 5.38 -14.67
CA PHE A 241 10.44 5.69 -15.20
C PHE A 241 10.20 5.13 -16.61
N ILE A 242 11.25 5.08 -17.47
CA ILE A 242 11.15 4.43 -18.79
C ILE A 242 10.96 2.92 -18.65
N ILE A 243 11.75 2.26 -17.78
CA ILE A 243 11.66 0.81 -17.55
C ILE A 243 10.26 0.42 -17.04
N VAL A 244 9.73 1.18 -16.08
CA VAL A 244 8.39 0.94 -15.54
C VAL A 244 7.30 1.31 -16.57
N GLY A 245 7.43 2.45 -17.24
CA GLY A 245 6.44 2.95 -18.21
C GLY A 245 6.31 2.10 -19.47
N THR A 246 7.37 1.38 -19.87
CA THR A 246 7.35 0.40 -20.97
C THR A 246 6.77 -0.96 -20.58
N GLY A 247 6.44 -1.17 -19.30
CA GLY A 247 5.83 -2.40 -18.80
C GLY A 247 6.79 -3.59 -18.71
N PHE A 248 8.10 -3.35 -18.75
CA PHE A 248 9.12 -4.42 -18.67
C PHE A 248 9.14 -5.12 -17.29
N CYS A 249 8.68 -4.45 -16.23
CA CYS A 249 8.58 -5.00 -14.86
C CYS A 249 7.20 -5.60 -14.51
N GLY A 250 6.23 -5.61 -15.41
CA GLY A 250 4.95 -6.28 -15.17
C GLY A 250 5.12 -7.79 -15.36
N THR A 251 4.82 -8.59 -14.32
CA THR A 251 4.79 -10.05 -14.43
C THR A 251 3.95 -10.44 -15.64
N SER A 252 4.60 -11.03 -16.64
CA SER A 252 3.91 -11.70 -17.73
C SER A 252 3.12 -12.83 -17.10
N ASN A 253 1.83 -12.63 -16.84
CA ASN A 253 0.92 -13.74 -16.60
C ASN A 253 0.85 -14.53 -17.90
N SER A 254 1.70 -15.55 -17.98
CA SER A 254 1.52 -16.73 -18.83
C SER A 254 0.35 -17.55 -18.31
#